data_AF-A0A0D2STA4-F1
#
_entry.id   AF-A0A0D2STA4-F1
#
_cell.length_a   1.000
_cell.length_b   1.000
_cell.length_c   1.000
_cell.angle_alpha   90.00
_cell.angle_beta   90.00
_cell.angle_gamma   90.00
#
_symmetry.space_group_name_H-M   'P 1'
#
loop_
_entity.id
_entity.type
_entity.pdbx_description
1 polymer ?
#
loop_
_entity_poly.entity_id
_entity_poly.type
_entity_poly.pdbx_seq_one_letter_code
_entity_poly.pdbx_strand_id
1 'polypeptide(L)'
;MTNVYEGESPSRLEGKLSAMIVCWILGFGSLISWNSMLTIGDYYYNLFPDYHPSRVLTLVYQPFAFGTMSILAYNESKINTRRRNIFGYSLFVASTFMLLVLDLATSGRGGLGSFIGICVIVAFFGVADACVQGGIVGDLSFMLPDFIQSFFAGLAASGALTSALRLITKATFEKSNNGLRKGAMLFLAISTLFEFLCVLLYTYFFPKLPIVKYFRSKAALEGSKTVQADLAAAGIQTKEDHNEQNERLSNKQLFIQNIDYALDLFLIYVLTLSIFPGFLYENTGEHKLGTW
;
A
#
# COMPACT_ATOMS: atom_id res chain seq x y z
N MET A 1 -5.43 -36.20 24.23
CA MET A 1 -3.96 -36.07 24.24
C MET A 1 -3.42 -36.75 23.01
N THR A 2 -3.04 -35.95 22.01
CA THR A 2 -2.27 -36.40 20.85
C THR A 2 -0.98 -35.59 20.88
N ASN A 3 0.12 -36.29 21.11
CA ASN A 3 1.46 -35.72 21.19
C ASN A 3 1.84 -35.14 19.83
N VAL A 4 2.18 -33.85 19.81
CA VAL A 4 2.61 -33.11 18.61
C VAL A 4 4.13 -32.94 18.68
N TYR A 5 4.89 -34.02 18.55
CA TYR A 5 6.30 -33.93 18.23
C TYR A 5 6.69 -35.10 17.32
N GLU A 6 7.40 -34.73 16.24
CA GLU A 6 8.07 -35.58 15.24
C GLU A 6 7.18 -36.15 14.11
N GLY A 7 7.20 -35.49 12.94
CA GLY A 7 6.94 -36.20 11.68
C GLY A 7 6.24 -35.52 10.49
N GLU A 8 5.89 -34.22 10.49
CA GLU A 8 5.06 -33.66 9.39
C GLU A 8 5.67 -32.42 8.71
N SER A 9 6.44 -32.61 7.64
CA SER A 9 7.00 -31.53 6.81
C SER A 9 6.37 -31.31 5.42
N PRO A 10 5.67 -32.26 4.75
CA PRO A 10 5.14 -32.00 3.40
C PRO A 10 3.83 -31.17 3.38
N SER A 11 2.93 -31.36 4.34
CA SER A 11 1.60 -30.72 4.38
C SER A 11 1.64 -29.24 4.82
N ARG A 12 2.70 -28.82 5.53
CA ARG A 12 2.83 -27.46 6.08
C ARG A 12 3.20 -26.40 5.04
N LEU A 13 3.71 -26.81 3.87
CA LEU A 13 4.13 -25.90 2.77
C LEU A 13 3.07 -25.77 1.68
N GLU A 14 1.93 -26.45 1.81
CA GLU A 14 0.87 -26.42 0.81
C GLU A 14 0.30 -25.00 0.66
N GLY A 15 0.33 -24.50 -0.57
CA GLY A 15 -0.10 -23.14 -0.88
C GLY A 15 0.95 -22.05 -0.63
N LYS A 16 2.21 -22.38 -0.33
CA LYS A 16 3.30 -21.38 -0.20
C LYS A 16 3.42 -20.49 -1.44
N LEU A 17 3.50 -21.10 -2.63
CA LEU A 17 3.59 -20.36 -3.89
C LEU A 17 2.37 -19.46 -4.10
N SER A 18 1.16 -19.97 -3.84
CA SER A 18 -0.07 -19.20 -3.93
C SER A 18 -0.07 -18.01 -2.95
N ALA A 19 0.41 -18.21 -1.72
CA ALA A 19 0.56 -17.14 -0.73
C ALA A 19 1.56 -16.08 -1.21
N MET A 20 2.71 -16.48 -1.79
CA MET A 20 3.70 -15.57 -2.36
C MET A 20 3.12 -14.73 -3.50
N ILE A 21 2.41 -15.37 -4.45
CA ILE A 21 1.76 -14.67 -5.57
C ILE A 21 0.73 -13.66 -5.04
N VAL A 22 -0.08 -14.04 -4.06
CA VAL A 22 -1.05 -13.12 -3.44
C VAL A 22 -0.35 -11.98 -2.75
N CYS A 23 0.70 -12.23 -1.95
CA CYS A 23 1.49 -11.19 -1.30
C CYS A 23 2.07 -10.21 -2.34
N TRP A 24 2.57 -10.72 -3.46
CA TRP A 24 3.07 -9.88 -4.56
C TRP A 24 1.97 -9.00 -5.15
N ILE A 25 0.78 -9.55 -5.44
CA ILE A 25 -0.34 -8.76 -5.98
C ILE A 25 -0.80 -7.70 -4.96
N LEU A 26 -0.89 -8.07 -3.68
CA LEU A 26 -1.24 -7.17 -2.59
C LEU A 26 -0.24 -6.01 -2.45
N GLY A 27 1.06 -6.30 -2.53
CA GLY A 27 2.11 -5.30 -2.52
C GLY A 27 2.03 -4.37 -3.73
N PHE A 28 1.84 -4.93 -4.92
CA PHE A 28 1.65 -4.17 -6.16
C PHE A 28 0.46 -3.21 -6.06
N GLY A 29 -0.70 -3.70 -5.59
CA GLY A 29 -1.90 -2.90 -5.43
C GLY A 29 -1.82 -1.84 -4.33
N SER A 30 -0.93 -2.00 -3.34
CA SER A 30 -0.77 -1.01 -2.27
C SER A 30 -0.07 0.29 -2.70
N LEU A 31 0.62 0.28 -3.85
CA LEU A 31 1.38 1.44 -4.31
C LEU A 31 1.04 1.86 -5.77
N ILE A 32 0.31 1.04 -6.52
CA ILE A 32 -0.05 1.37 -7.91
C ILE A 32 -0.87 2.68 -8.01
N SER A 33 -1.77 3.00 -7.08
CA SER A 33 -2.53 4.27 -7.13
C SER A 33 -1.64 5.49 -6.96
N TRP A 34 -0.79 5.47 -5.93
CA TRP A 34 0.17 6.56 -5.68
C TRP A 34 1.12 6.72 -6.88
N ASN A 35 1.68 5.61 -7.37
CA ASN A 35 2.58 5.63 -8.52
C ASN A 35 1.88 6.11 -9.80
N SER A 36 0.65 5.66 -10.06
CA SER A 36 -0.16 6.15 -11.18
C SER A 36 -0.40 7.65 -11.08
N MET A 37 -0.72 8.16 -9.90
CA MET A 37 -0.99 9.59 -9.69
C MET A 37 0.24 10.47 -9.93
N LEU A 38 1.42 10.04 -9.48
CA LEU A 38 2.67 10.75 -9.77
C LEU A 38 3.03 10.67 -11.26
N THR A 39 2.78 9.52 -11.88
CA THR A 39 3.07 9.25 -13.28
C THR A 39 2.23 10.11 -14.24
N ILE A 40 1.00 10.44 -13.87
CA ILE A 40 0.11 11.34 -14.62
C ILE A 40 0.32 12.82 -14.24
N GLY A 41 1.43 13.15 -13.58
CA GLY A 41 1.71 14.49 -13.08
C GLY A 41 1.67 15.57 -14.17
N ASP A 42 2.08 15.25 -15.39
CA ASP A 42 2.02 16.16 -16.54
C ASP A 42 0.59 16.56 -16.92
N TYR A 43 -0.38 15.65 -16.76
CA TYR A 43 -1.80 15.97 -16.90
C TYR A 43 -2.22 16.98 -15.83
N TYR A 44 -1.79 16.79 -14.58
CA TYR A 44 -2.10 17.73 -13.51
C TYR A 44 -1.38 19.07 -13.67
N TYR A 45 -0.14 19.12 -14.16
CA TYR A 45 0.56 20.36 -14.46
C TYR A 45 -0.09 21.12 -15.63
N ASN A 46 -0.65 20.41 -16.61
CA ASN A 46 -1.46 21.03 -17.67
C ASN A 46 -2.76 21.65 -17.10
N LEU A 47 -3.37 20.98 -16.12
CA LEU A 47 -4.64 21.38 -15.52
C LEU A 47 -4.51 22.47 -14.45
N PHE A 48 -3.38 22.50 -13.74
CA PHE A 48 -3.10 23.33 -12.57
C PHE A 48 -1.68 23.91 -12.62
N PRO A 49 -1.34 24.74 -13.62
CA PRO A 49 0.02 25.23 -13.84
C PRO A 49 0.59 26.01 -12.64
N ASP A 50 -0.25 26.75 -11.93
CA ASP A 50 0.18 27.63 -10.82
C ASP A 50 0.34 26.93 -9.46
N TYR A 51 0.02 25.63 -9.36
CA TYR A 51 -0.12 24.95 -8.07
C TYR A 51 0.96 23.90 -7.76
N HIS A 52 1.93 23.69 -8.66
CA HIS A 52 2.97 22.66 -8.54
C HIS A 52 2.45 21.31 -8.00
N PRO A 53 1.56 20.61 -8.73
CA PRO A 53 0.81 19.47 -8.21
C PRO A 53 1.67 18.39 -7.56
N SER A 54 2.78 17.96 -8.18
CA SER A 54 3.64 16.90 -7.61
C SER A 54 4.15 17.22 -6.20
N ARG A 55 4.46 18.49 -5.91
CA ARG A 55 4.90 18.94 -4.58
C ARG A 55 3.75 18.94 -3.58
N VAL A 56 2.65 19.60 -3.95
CA VAL A 56 1.49 19.76 -3.06
C VAL A 56 0.88 18.40 -2.72
N LEU A 57 0.67 17.54 -3.71
CA LEU A 57 0.09 16.22 -3.48
C LEU A 57 0.97 15.37 -2.55
N THR A 58 2.29 15.41 -2.69
CA THR A 58 3.19 14.71 -1.76
C THR A 58 3.15 15.29 -0.35
N LEU A 59 3.13 16.62 -0.22
CA LEU A 59 3.00 17.30 1.08
C LEU A 59 1.65 17.04 1.75
N VAL A 60 0.61 16.71 0.99
CA VAL A 60 -0.68 16.28 1.53
C VAL A 60 -0.65 14.79 1.87
N TYR A 61 -0.09 13.94 1.03
CA TYR A 61 -0.03 12.50 1.27
C TYR A 61 0.76 12.14 2.54
N GLN A 62 1.97 12.67 2.66
CA GLN A 62 2.95 12.21 3.65
C GLN A 62 2.52 12.41 5.11
N PRO A 63 1.95 13.56 5.53
CA PRO A 63 1.51 13.75 6.92
C PRO A 63 0.37 12.82 7.29
N PHE A 64 -0.56 12.56 6.38
CA PHE A 64 -1.67 11.63 6.64
C PHE A 64 -1.18 10.19 6.71
N ALA A 65 -0.24 9.79 5.84
CA ALA A 65 0.40 8.47 5.93
C ALA A 65 1.16 8.30 7.25
N PHE A 66 2.06 9.24 7.57
CA PHE A 66 2.88 9.16 8.78
C PHE A 66 2.04 9.26 10.07
N GLY A 67 1.11 10.20 10.13
CA GLY A 67 0.24 10.40 11.29
C GLY A 67 -0.65 9.18 11.54
N THR A 68 -1.28 8.65 10.48
CA THR A 68 -2.10 7.44 10.57
C THR A 68 -1.26 6.24 10.97
N MET A 69 -0.08 6.05 10.37
CA MET A 69 0.83 4.95 10.71
C MET A 69 1.24 5.01 12.19
N SER A 70 1.60 6.20 12.68
CA SER A 70 1.99 6.42 14.07
C SER A 70 0.86 6.07 15.05
N ILE A 71 -0.37 6.50 14.75
CA ILE A 71 -1.56 6.20 15.56
C ILE A 71 -1.84 4.69 15.58
N LEU A 72 -1.76 4.05 14.41
CA LEU A 72 -2.01 2.62 14.26
C LEU A 72 -0.92 1.77 14.94
N ALA A 73 0.34 2.17 14.85
CA ALA A 73 1.46 1.51 15.52
C ALA A 73 1.35 1.65 17.05
N TYR A 74 0.97 2.82 17.56
CA TYR A 74 0.78 3.02 19.00
C TYR A 74 -0.38 2.18 19.57
N ASN A 75 -1.48 2.06 18.81
CA ASN A 75 -2.70 1.34 19.21
C ASN A 75 -2.79 -0.09 18.67
N GLU A 76 -1.71 -0.62 18.11
CA GLU A 76 -1.69 -1.88 17.35
C GLU A 76 -2.36 -3.04 18.09
N SER A 77 -2.07 -3.18 19.39
CA SER A 77 -2.59 -4.26 20.24
C SER A 77 -4.11 -4.29 20.41
N LYS A 78 -4.78 -3.18 20.10
CA LYS A 78 -6.24 -3.00 20.23
C LYS A 78 -6.95 -3.04 18.88
N ILE A 79 -6.21 -2.95 17.78
CA ILE A 79 -6.79 -2.81 16.44
C ILE A 79 -6.69 -4.14 15.71
N ASN A 80 -7.80 -4.53 15.10
CA ASN A 80 -7.86 -5.73 14.31
C ASN A 80 -7.20 -5.52 12.93
N THR A 81 -6.13 -6.25 12.64
CA THR A 81 -5.35 -6.11 11.41
C THR A 81 -6.18 -6.42 10.16
N ARG A 82 -7.06 -7.43 10.21
CA ARG A 82 -7.97 -7.74 9.10
C ARG A 82 -8.86 -6.57 8.72
N ARG A 83 -9.52 -5.96 9.72
CA ARG A 83 -10.41 -4.80 9.48
C ARG A 83 -9.63 -3.62 8.92
N ARG A 84 -8.44 -3.37 9.46
CA ARG A 84 -7.52 -2.32 8.99
C ARG A 84 -7.14 -2.53 7.52
N ASN A 85 -6.74 -3.74 7.12
CA ASN A 85 -6.31 -4.02 5.75
C ASN A 85 -7.47 -3.99 4.74
N ILE A 86 -8.65 -4.55 5.09
CA ILE A 86 -9.84 -4.45 4.24
C ILE A 86 -10.27 -2.99 4.08
N PHE A 87 -10.27 -2.22 5.18
CA PHE A 87 -10.58 -0.80 5.14
C PHE A 87 -9.59 -0.04 4.24
N GLY A 88 -8.29 -0.27 4.40
CA GLY A 88 -7.25 0.38 3.61
C GLY A 88 -7.39 0.11 2.12
N TYR A 89 -7.50 -1.16 1.69
CA TYR A 89 -7.72 -1.46 0.27
C TYR A 89 -9.06 -0.94 -0.27
N SER A 90 -10.12 -0.99 0.53
CA SER A 90 -11.41 -0.43 0.11
C SER A 90 -11.33 1.09 -0.05
N LEU A 91 -10.57 1.77 0.81
CA LEU A 91 -10.33 3.21 0.73
C LEU A 91 -9.47 3.57 -0.48
N PHE A 92 -8.48 2.73 -0.84
CA PHE A 92 -7.73 2.85 -2.09
C PHE A 92 -8.67 2.80 -3.31
N VAL A 93 -9.49 1.75 -3.42
CA VAL A 93 -10.47 1.61 -4.51
C VAL A 93 -11.39 2.81 -4.58
N ALA A 94 -11.97 3.23 -3.45
CA ALA A 94 -12.88 4.36 -3.40
C ALA A 94 -12.19 5.66 -3.81
N SER A 95 -10.96 5.89 -3.36
CA SER A 95 -10.18 7.09 -3.66
C SER A 95 -9.79 7.16 -5.13
N THR A 96 -9.26 6.08 -5.70
CA THR A 96 -8.91 6.02 -7.13
C THR A 96 -10.14 6.15 -8.02
N PHE A 97 -11.25 5.52 -7.63
CA PHE A 97 -12.53 5.68 -8.34
C PHE A 97 -13.05 7.11 -8.25
N MET A 98 -12.92 7.78 -7.10
CA MET A 98 -13.30 9.18 -6.94
C MET A 98 -12.46 10.12 -7.80
N LEU A 99 -11.18 9.82 -8.09
CA LEU A 99 -10.40 10.59 -9.07
C LEU A 99 -10.99 10.48 -10.47
N LEU A 100 -11.43 9.29 -10.89
CA LEU A 100 -12.12 9.10 -12.17
C LEU A 100 -13.43 9.90 -12.22
N VAL A 101 -14.24 9.81 -11.16
CA VAL A 101 -15.51 10.54 -11.07
C VAL A 101 -15.27 12.05 -11.07
N LEU A 102 -14.27 12.54 -10.34
CA LEU A 102 -13.93 13.96 -10.29
C LEU A 102 -13.48 14.48 -11.66
N ASP A 103 -12.64 13.74 -12.38
CA ASP A 103 -12.23 14.09 -13.75
C ASP A 103 -13.44 14.15 -14.70
N LEU A 104 -14.32 13.15 -14.64
CA LEU A 104 -15.53 13.11 -15.48
C LEU A 104 -16.49 14.25 -15.14
N ALA A 105 -16.76 14.48 -13.85
CA ALA A 105 -17.68 15.52 -13.38
C ALA A 105 -17.20 16.93 -13.71
N THR A 106 -15.88 17.15 -13.66
CA THR A 106 -15.25 18.43 -14.03
C THR A 106 -15.02 18.53 -15.54
N SER A 107 -15.29 17.47 -16.30
CA SER A 107 -14.94 17.36 -17.73
C SER A 107 -13.45 17.60 -18.00
N GLY A 108 -12.58 17.28 -17.04
CA GLY A 108 -11.15 17.59 -17.09
C GLY A 108 -10.88 19.10 -17.14
N ARG A 109 -11.77 19.92 -16.56
CA ARG A 109 -11.54 21.35 -16.39
C ARG A 109 -10.82 21.60 -15.07
N GLY A 110 -9.77 22.41 -15.16
CA GLY A 110 -9.00 22.82 -14.01
C GLY A 110 -9.79 23.79 -13.14
N GLY A 111 -9.13 24.27 -12.09
CA GLY A 111 -9.71 25.21 -11.14
C GLY A 111 -9.50 24.79 -9.69
N LEU A 112 -9.63 25.77 -8.80
CA LEU A 112 -9.33 25.61 -7.39
C LEU A 112 -10.15 24.50 -6.73
N GLY A 113 -11.44 24.39 -7.05
CA GLY A 113 -12.32 23.35 -6.49
C GLY A 113 -11.89 21.93 -6.88
N SER A 114 -11.56 21.70 -8.15
CA SER A 114 -11.06 20.41 -8.64
C SER A 114 -9.72 20.05 -7.98
N PHE A 115 -8.82 21.03 -7.82
CA PHE A 115 -7.52 20.82 -7.19
C PHE A 115 -7.65 20.47 -5.70
N ILE A 116 -8.50 21.18 -4.96
CA ILE A 116 -8.81 20.87 -3.56
C ILE A 116 -9.42 19.47 -3.46
N GLY A 117 -10.33 19.12 -4.36
CA GLY A 117 -10.90 17.77 -4.43
C GLY A 117 -9.85 16.68 -4.58
N ILE A 118 -8.87 16.88 -5.48
CA ILE A 118 -7.73 15.96 -5.63
C ILE A 118 -6.93 15.89 -4.33
N CYS A 119 -6.58 17.02 -3.71
CA CYS A 119 -5.84 17.03 -2.45
C CYS A 119 -6.53 16.24 -1.34
N VAL A 120 -7.86 16.38 -1.20
CA VAL A 120 -8.64 15.60 -0.22
C VAL A 120 -8.56 14.10 -0.52
N ILE A 121 -8.67 13.71 -1.80
CA ILE A 121 -8.53 12.30 -2.20
C ILE A 121 -7.11 11.78 -1.90
N VAL A 122 -6.07 12.60 -2.10
CA VAL A 122 -4.69 12.24 -1.78
C VAL A 122 -4.46 12.06 -0.28
N ALA A 123 -5.12 12.85 0.56
CA ALA A 123 -5.10 12.62 2.00
C ALA A 123 -5.66 11.22 2.35
N PHE A 124 -6.74 10.79 1.68
CA PHE A 124 -7.27 9.44 1.84
C PHE A 124 -6.33 8.36 1.33
N PHE A 125 -5.56 8.59 0.27
CA PHE A 125 -4.48 7.66 -0.12
C PHE A 125 -3.43 7.51 0.99
N GLY A 126 -3.02 8.59 1.65
CA GLY A 126 -2.10 8.50 2.79
C GLY A 126 -2.66 7.64 3.93
N VAL A 127 -3.94 7.83 4.27
CA VAL A 127 -4.63 7.01 5.29
C VAL A 127 -4.70 5.54 4.85
N ALA A 128 -5.10 5.28 3.59
CA ALA A 128 -5.21 3.93 3.04
C ALA A 128 -3.87 3.20 3.04
N ASP A 129 -2.80 3.88 2.62
CA ASP A 129 -1.44 3.36 2.59
C ASP A 129 -0.96 2.97 3.98
N ALA A 130 -1.14 3.85 4.97
CA ALA A 130 -0.79 3.55 6.34
C ALA A 130 -1.57 2.36 6.89
N CYS A 131 -2.85 2.23 6.55
CA CYS A 131 -3.64 1.07 6.90
C CYS A 131 -3.08 -0.22 6.29
N VAL A 132 -2.83 -0.25 4.98
CA VAL A 132 -2.41 -1.45 4.25
C VAL A 132 -0.96 -1.82 4.53
N GLN A 133 0.00 -0.92 4.31
CA GLN A 133 1.42 -1.27 4.41
C GLN A 133 1.77 -1.74 5.81
N GLY A 134 1.44 -0.94 6.83
CA GLY A 134 1.77 -1.32 8.21
C GLY A 134 0.95 -2.51 8.71
N GLY A 135 -0.26 -2.74 8.19
CA GLY A 135 -1.10 -3.87 8.60
C GLY A 135 -0.66 -5.19 7.98
N ILE A 136 -0.36 -5.20 6.67
CA ILE A 136 0.15 -6.39 5.98
C ILE A 136 1.57 -6.72 6.43
N VAL A 137 2.47 -5.73 6.52
CA VAL A 137 3.85 -5.98 6.98
C VAL A 137 3.85 -6.58 8.39
N GLY A 138 3.01 -6.07 9.30
CA GLY A 138 2.84 -6.65 10.62
C GLY A 138 2.28 -8.08 10.60
N ASP A 139 1.27 -8.37 9.77
CA ASP A 139 0.71 -9.73 9.63
C ASP A 139 1.74 -10.72 9.05
N LEU A 140 2.47 -10.30 8.01
CA LEU A 140 3.48 -11.13 7.34
C LEU A 140 4.72 -11.36 8.20
N SER A 141 5.04 -10.49 9.16
CA SER A 141 6.18 -10.68 10.08
C SER A 141 6.05 -11.91 10.98
N PHE A 142 4.83 -12.44 11.17
CA PHE A 142 4.58 -13.69 11.89
C PHE A 142 4.70 -14.94 11.00
N MET A 143 5.00 -14.76 9.71
CA MET A 143 5.02 -15.83 8.70
C MET A 143 6.44 -16.07 8.16
N LEU A 144 6.56 -16.63 6.95
CA LEU A 144 7.84 -16.84 6.29
C LEU A 144 8.39 -15.53 5.69
N PRO A 145 9.72 -15.29 5.73
CA PRO A 145 10.36 -14.13 5.10
C PRO A 145 10.04 -13.99 3.60
N ASP A 146 9.82 -15.09 2.91
CA ASP A 146 9.48 -15.10 1.48
C ASP A 146 8.19 -14.32 1.18
N PHE A 147 7.26 -14.23 2.13
CA PHE A 147 5.99 -13.52 1.94
C PHE A 147 6.19 -12.01 2.01
N ILE A 148 6.92 -11.52 3.02
CA ILE A 148 7.22 -10.09 3.13
C ILE A 148 8.12 -9.64 1.96
N GLN A 149 9.07 -10.47 1.54
CA GLN A 149 9.89 -10.20 0.36
C GLN A 149 9.04 -10.16 -0.92
N SER A 150 8.10 -11.09 -1.09
CA SER A 150 7.18 -11.08 -2.23
C SER A 150 6.29 -9.82 -2.24
N PHE A 151 5.81 -9.39 -1.07
CA PHE A 151 5.04 -8.16 -0.92
C PHE A 151 5.85 -6.92 -1.36
N PHE A 152 7.06 -6.74 -0.83
CA PHE A 152 7.91 -5.62 -1.24
C PHE A 152 8.36 -5.70 -2.70
N ALA A 153 8.54 -6.90 -3.25
CA ALA A 153 8.81 -7.09 -4.68
C ALA A 153 7.64 -6.63 -5.55
N GLY A 154 6.39 -6.88 -5.13
CA GLY A 154 5.19 -6.36 -5.78
C GLY A 154 5.12 -4.83 -5.72
N LEU A 155 5.41 -4.27 -4.55
CA LEU A 155 5.47 -2.82 -4.33
C LEU A 155 6.49 -2.14 -5.25
N ALA A 156 7.70 -2.69 -5.36
CA ALA A 156 8.73 -2.20 -6.30
C ALA A 156 8.31 -2.36 -7.78
N ALA A 157 7.69 -3.49 -8.13
CA ALA A 157 7.22 -3.75 -9.49
C ALA A 157 6.14 -2.74 -9.93
N SER A 158 5.32 -2.22 -9.00
CA SER A 158 4.32 -1.21 -9.33
C SER A 158 4.95 0.05 -9.95
N GLY A 159 6.05 0.56 -9.39
CA GLY A 159 6.73 1.75 -9.89
C GLY A 159 7.41 1.53 -11.25
N ALA A 160 8.04 0.36 -11.43
CA ALA A 160 8.63 -0.01 -12.72
C ALA A 160 7.56 -0.14 -13.82
N LEU A 161 6.43 -0.79 -13.50
CA LEU A 161 5.36 -1.00 -14.47
C LEU A 161 4.60 0.28 -14.79
N THR A 162 4.34 1.17 -13.82
CA THR A 162 3.73 2.47 -14.11
C THR A 162 4.63 3.32 -15.01
N SER A 163 5.96 3.28 -14.78
CA SER A 163 6.93 3.96 -15.65
C SER A 163 6.96 3.38 -17.06
N ALA A 164 6.93 2.07 -17.22
CA ALA A 164 6.85 1.42 -18.54
C ALA A 164 5.53 1.76 -19.27
N LEU A 165 4.40 1.65 -18.56
CA LEU A 165 3.09 2.03 -19.08
C LEU A 165 3.07 3.50 -19.51
N ARG A 166 3.82 4.36 -18.82
CA ARG A 166 3.87 5.79 -19.11
C ARG A 166 4.55 6.06 -20.44
N LEU A 167 5.68 5.40 -20.70
CA LEU A 167 6.38 5.47 -21.98
C LEU A 167 5.49 4.98 -23.12
N ILE A 168 4.79 3.85 -22.92
CA ILE A 168 3.86 3.28 -23.91
C ILE A 168 2.69 4.24 -24.17
N THR A 169 2.08 4.77 -23.11
CA THR A 169 0.94 5.69 -23.19
C THR A 169 1.35 6.97 -23.88
N LYS A 170 2.52 7.53 -23.53
CA LYS A 170 3.05 8.70 -24.22
C LYS A 170 3.26 8.44 -25.70
N ALA A 171 3.93 7.35 -26.07
CA ALA A 171 4.13 6.97 -27.47
C ALA A 171 2.81 6.73 -28.24
N THR A 172 1.81 6.16 -27.58
CA THR A 172 0.52 5.81 -28.19
C THR A 172 -0.39 7.04 -28.36
N PHE A 173 -0.39 7.95 -27.38
CA PHE A 173 -1.31 9.09 -27.33
C PHE A 173 -0.68 10.43 -27.74
N GLU A 174 0.60 10.49 -28.11
CA GLU A 174 1.29 11.72 -28.53
C GLU A 174 0.55 12.49 -29.64
N LYS A 175 -0.12 11.76 -30.54
CA LYS A 175 -0.87 12.34 -31.68
C LYS A 175 -2.39 12.39 -31.46
N SER A 176 -2.88 12.06 -30.26
CA SER A 176 -4.32 12.02 -29.97
C SER A 176 -4.81 13.33 -29.35
N ASN A 177 -5.95 13.84 -29.83
CA ASN A 177 -6.66 14.91 -29.13
C ASN A 177 -7.02 14.44 -27.70
N ASN A 178 -6.65 15.24 -26.70
CA ASN A 178 -6.73 14.93 -25.27
C ASN A 178 -5.99 13.64 -24.85
N GLY A 179 -4.85 13.33 -25.48
CA GLY A 179 -4.05 12.15 -25.18
C GLY A 179 -3.66 12.01 -23.70
N LEU A 180 -3.28 13.12 -23.06
CA LEU A 180 -2.93 13.20 -21.64
C LEU A 180 -4.06 12.73 -20.72
N ARG A 181 -5.26 13.27 -20.93
CA ARG A 181 -6.46 12.93 -20.15
C ARG A 181 -6.87 11.47 -20.37
N LYS A 182 -6.85 10.99 -21.62
CA LYS A 182 -7.16 9.59 -21.93
C LYS A 182 -6.18 8.62 -21.27
N GLY A 183 -4.89 8.97 -21.30
CA GLY A 183 -3.85 8.25 -20.57
C GLY A 183 -4.14 8.24 -19.07
N ALA A 184 -4.37 9.41 -18.46
CA ALA A 184 -4.67 9.52 -17.05
C ALA A 184 -5.88 8.67 -16.61
N MET A 185 -6.97 8.74 -17.38
CA MET A 185 -8.17 7.94 -17.12
C MET A 185 -7.92 6.43 -17.25
N LEU A 186 -7.13 6.01 -18.22
CA LEU A 186 -6.75 4.59 -18.38
C LEU A 186 -5.91 4.11 -17.19
N PHE A 187 -4.93 4.89 -16.76
CA PHE A 187 -4.10 4.57 -15.59
C PHE A 187 -4.93 4.43 -14.32
N LEU A 188 -5.78 5.40 -14.04
CA LEU A 188 -6.66 5.39 -12.86
C LEU A 188 -7.66 4.22 -12.91
N ALA A 189 -8.18 3.86 -14.09
CA ALA A 189 -9.05 2.70 -14.26
C ALA A 189 -8.31 1.38 -13.97
N ILE A 190 -7.09 1.22 -14.50
CA ILE A 190 -6.26 0.03 -14.24
C ILE A 190 -5.92 -0.06 -12.74
N SER A 191 -5.50 1.04 -12.11
CA SER A 191 -5.25 1.09 -10.67
C SER A 191 -6.48 0.66 -9.86
N THR A 192 -7.67 1.22 -10.16
CA THR A 192 -8.92 0.88 -9.46
C THR A 192 -9.24 -0.61 -9.55
N LEU A 193 -9.04 -1.22 -10.74
CA LEU A 193 -9.27 -2.66 -10.94
C LEU A 193 -8.30 -3.53 -10.13
N PHE A 194 -7.01 -3.18 -10.11
CA PHE A 194 -6.01 -3.90 -9.32
C PHE A 194 -6.25 -3.79 -7.82
N GLU A 195 -6.63 -2.61 -7.34
CA GLU A 195 -6.98 -2.39 -5.93
C GLU A 195 -8.24 -3.18 -5.54
N PHE A 196 -9.23 -3.24 -6.43
CA PHE A 196 -10.43 -4.04 -6.20
C PHE A 196 -10.09 -5.54 -6.13
N LEU A 197 -9.20 -6.01 -7.01
CA LEU A 197 -8.65 -7.37 -6.93
C LEU A 197 -7.95 -7.61 -5.59
N CYS A 198 -7.20 -6.63 -5.05
CA CYS A 198 -6.57 -6.75 -3.74
C CYS A 198 -7.58 -6.92 -2.60
N VAL A 199 -8.69 -6.18 -2.62
CA VAL A 199 -9.80 -6.36 -1.66
C VAL A 199 -10.31 -7.82 -1.71
N LEU A 200 -10.56 -8.34 -2.91
CA LEU A 200 -11.06 -9.71 -3.08
C LEU A 200 -10.06 -10.76 -2.62
N LEU A 201 -8.80 -10.64 -3.04
CA LEU A 201 -7.73 -11.57 -2.68
C LEU A 201 -7.48 -11.58 -1.17
N TYR A 202 -7.38 -10.41 -0.54
CA TYR A 202 -7.16 -10.32 0.90
C TYR A 202 -8.37 -10.82 1.70
N THR A 203 -9.60 -10.54 1.25
CA THR A 203 -10.81 -10.91 2.01
C THR A 203 -11.14 -12.39 1.90
N TYR A 204 -11.03 -12.97 0.71
CA TYR A 204 -11.59 -14.29 0.40
C TYR A 204 -10.55 -15.38 0.18
N PHE A 205 -9.40 -15.06 -0.39
CA PHE A 205 -8.41 -16.07 -0.81
C PHE A 205 -7.29 -16.23 0.22
N PHE A 206 -6.64 -15.13 0.60
CA PHE A 206 -5.49 -15.13 1.50
C PHE A 206 -5.75 -15.83 2.85
N PRO A 207 -6.88 -15.60 3.56
CA PRO A 207 -7.15 -16.25 4.85
C PRO A 207 -7.46 -17.74 4.72
N LYS A 208 -7.80 -18.23 3.52
CA LYS A 208 -8.16 -19.62 3.28
C LYS A 208 -6.96 -20.52 2.99
N LEU A 209 -5.79 -19.95 2.70
CA LEU A 209 -4.59 -20.71 2.39
C LEU A 209 -4.10 -21.51 3.62
N PRO A 210 -3.81 -22.82 3.49
CA PRO A 210 -3.40 -23.67 4.63
C PRO A 210 -2.19 -23.11 5.38
N ILE A 211 -1.16 -22.68 4.66
CA ILE A 211 0.05 -22.08 5.25
C ILE A 211 -0.25 -20.79 6.03
N VAL A 212 -1.15 -19.94 5.54
CA VAL A 212 -1.56 -18.70 6.21
C VAL A 212 -2.36 -19.01 7.47
N LYS A 213 -3.27 -19.99 7.42
CA LYS A 213 -4.01 -20.47 8.60
C LYS A 213 -3.07 -21.00 9.69
N TYR A 214 -2.05 -21.75 9.29
CA TYR A 214 -1.05 -22.30 10.20
C TYR A 214 -0.30 -21.18 10.94
N PHE A 215 0.28 -20.21 10.22
CA PHE A 215 1.05 -19.13 10.85
C PHE A 215 0.17 -18.21 11.70
N ARG A 216 -1.06 -17.92 11.27
CA ARG A 216 -2.00 -17.14 12.08
C ARG A 216 -2.42 -17.88 13.35
N SER A 217 -2.58 -19.20 13.29
CA SER A 217 -2.88 -20.02 14.48
C SER A 217 -1.68 -20.03 15.44
N LYS A 218 -0.47 -20.17 14.90
CA LYS A 218 0.78 -20.09 15.67
C LYS A 218 0.91 -18.72 16.37
N ALA A 219 0.70 -17.62 15.64
CA ALA A 219 0.76 -16.28 16.21
C ALA A 219 -0.27 -16.05 17.33
N ALA A 220 -1.49 -16.61 17.18
CA ALA A 220 -2.50 -16.55 18.22
C ALA A 220 -2.10 -17.32 19.49
N LEU A 221 -1.46 -18.49 19.34
CA LEU A 221 -0.91 -19.27 20.47
C LEU A 221 0.24 -18.54 21.16
N GLU A 222 1.02 -17.74 20.43
CA GLU A 222 2.09 -16.90 20.97
C GLU A 222 1.57 -15.57 21.59
N GLY A 223 0.24 -15.41 21.70
CA GLY A 223 -0.40 -14.28 22.38
C GLY A 223 -0.80 -13.10 21.48
N SER A 224 -0.68 -13.23 20.16
CA SER A 224 -1.08 -12.18 19.22
C SER A 224 -2.60 -12.07 19.11
N LYS A 225 -3.15 -10.91 19.48
CA LYS A 225 -4.60 -10.61 19.37
C LYS A 225 -5.02 -10.13 17.98
N THR A 226 -4.07 -9.71 17.15
CA THR A 226 -4.34 -9.06 15.86
C THR A 226 -4.86 -10.02 14.80
N VAL A 227 -4.53 -11.31 14.91
CA VAL A 227 -4.87 -12.39 13.96
C VAL A 227 -6.22 -13.08 14.25
N GLN A 228 -6.92 -12.71 15.33
CA GLN A 228 -8.13 -13.43 15.76
C GLN A 228 -9.28 -13.35 14.74
N ALA A 229 -9.56 -12.18 14.16
CA ALA A 229 -10.65 -12.08 13.16
C ALA A 229 -10.28 -12.72 11.82
N ASP A 230 -8.99 -12.89 11.55
CA ASP A 230 -8.48 -13.62 10.41
C ASP A 230 -8.65 -15.13 10.57
N LEU A 231 -8.43 -15.65 11.79
CA LEU A 231 -8.74 -17.04 12.13
C LEU A 231 -10.24 -17.33 12.05
N ALA A 232 -11.07 -16.43 12.58
CA ALA A 232 -12.52 -16.52 12.44
C ALA A 232 -12.95 -16.52 10.96
N ALA A 233 -12.32 -15.68 10.12
CA ALA A 233 -12.52 -15.68 8.67
C ALA A 233 -12.23 -17.03 8.00
N ALA A 234 -11.18 -17.68 8.51
CA ALA A 234 -10.68 -18.95 8.03
C ALA A 234 -11.50 -20.16 8.52
N GLY A 235 -12.49 -19.92 9.39
CA GLY A 235 -13.33 -20.95 10.02
C GLY A 235 -12.70 -21.61 11.24
N ILE A 236 -11.68 -21.00 11.85
CA ILE A 236 -10.98 -21.54 13.03
C ILE A 236 -11.43 -20.76 14.27
N GLN A 237 -12.03 -21.47 15.24
CA GLN A 237 -12.33 -20.91 16.56
C GLN A 237 -11.15 -21.16 17.51
N THR A 238 -10.57 -20.09 18.04
CA THR A 238 -9.52 -20.16 19.05
C THR A 238 -10.17 -20.41 20.41
N LYS A 239 -9.78 -21.46 21.13
CA LYS A 239 -10.09 -21.57 22.56
C LYS A 239 -9.21 -20.59 23.32
N GLU A 240 -9.79 -19.79 24.20
CA GLU A 240 -9.04 -18.98 25.17
C GLU A 240 -8.41 -19.91 26.20
N ASP A 241 -7.36 -20.63 25.81
CA ASP A 241 -6.54 -21.33 26.80
C ASP A 241 -5.60 -20.31 27.43
N HIS A 242 -5.84 -20.07 28.72
CA HIS A 242 -4.92 -19.39 29.61
C HIS A 242 -3.53 -20.05 29.49
N ASN A 243 -2.52 -19.33 28.98
CA ASN A 243 -1.18 -19.50 29.52
C ASN A 243 -0.18 -18.38 29.18
N GLU A 244 0.60 -18.11 30.22
CA GLU A 244 1.90 -17.44 30.30
C GLU A 244 1.99 -16.01 29.73
N GLN A 245 2.03 -15.05 30.64
CA GLN A 245 2.43 -13.67 30.39
C GLN A 245 3.86 -13.65 29.87
N ASN A 246 4.05 -13.86 28.56
CA ASN A 246 5.26 -13.40 27.89
C ASN A 246 5.35 -11.88 28.13
N GLU A 247 6.41 -11.44 28.80
CA GLU A 247 6.65 -10.01 29.07
C GLU A 247 6.79 -9.26 27.74
N ARG A 248 5.69 -8.64 27.29
CA ARG A 248 5.70 -7.77 26.11
C ARG A 248 6.51 -6.52 26.42
N LEU A 249 7.56 -6.28 25.64
CA LEU A 249 8.29 -5.00 25.68
C LEU A 249 7.35 -3.82 25.44
N SER A 250 7.55 -2.75 26.20
CA SER A 250 6.82 -1.49 25.98
C SER A 250 7.16 -0.89 24.62
N ASN A 251 6.22 -0.16 24.00
CA ASN A 251 6.45 0.57 22.75
C ASN A 251 7.70 1.46 22.82
N LYS A 252 8.00 2.02 24.00
CA LYS A 252 9.21 2.84 24.22
C LYS A 252 10.49 2.02 24.16
N GLN A 253 10.48 0.81 24.73
CA GLN A 253 11.64 -0.09 24.69
C GLN A 253 11.90 -0.57 23.26
N LEU A 254 10.84 -0.98 22.55
CA LEU A 254 10.93 -1.35 21.13
C LEU A 254 11.47 -0.21 20.27
N PHE A 255 11.00 1.02 20.48
CA PHE A 255 11.49 2.18 19.73
C PHE A 255 12.98 2.46 19.98
N ILE A 256 13.42 2.41 21.24
CA ILE A 256 14.83 2.62 21.60
C ILE A 256 15.72 1.53 21.00
N GLN A 257 15.25 0.28 21.00
CA GLN A 257 16.00 -0.85 20.46
C GLN A 257 16.15 -0.79 18.92
N ASN A 258 15.26 -0.08 18.22
CA ASN A 258 15.23 0.03 16.77
C ASN A 258 15.49 1.47 16.29
N ILE A 259 16.17 2.29 17.10
CA ILE A 259 16.40 3.71 16.79
C ILE A 259 17.32 3.89 15.58
N ASP A 260 18.24 2.96 15.36
CA ASP A 260 19.09 2.86 14.19
C ASP A 260 18.26 2.71 12.90
N TYR A 261 17.33 1.76 12.87
CA TYR A 261 16.41 1.60 11.73
C TYR A 261 15.53 2.83 11.52
N ALA A 262 15.08 3.48 12.60
CA ALA A 262 14.29 4.71 12.51
C ALA A 262 15.11 5.88 11.93
N LEU A 263 16.39 5.99 12.31
CA LEU A 263 17.31 6.99 11.76
C LEU A 263 17.62 6.71 10.28
N ASP A 264 17.87 5.45 9.91
CA ASP A 264 18.11 5.06 8.52
C ASP A 264 16.90 5.39 7.64
N LEU A 265 15.69 5.03 8.09
CA LEU A 265 14.45 5.38 7.39
C LEU A 265 14.29 6.91 7.29
N PHE A 266 14.56 7.65 8.35
CA PHE A 266 14.50 9.11 8.33
C PHE A 266 15.46 9.71 7.29
N LEU A 267 16.70 9.23 7.24
CA LEU A 267 17.69 9.68 6.26
C LEU A 267 17.29 9.33 4.83
N ILE A 268 16.72 8.14 4.61
CA ILE A 268 16.16 7.75 3.31
C ILE A 268 15.06 8.72 2.91
N TYR A 269 14.11 9.03 3.79
CA TYR A 269 13.03 9.96 3.49
C TYR A 269 13.53 11.38 3.22
N VAL A 270 14.52 11.88 3.99
CA VAL A 270 15.15 13.18 3.72
C VAL A 270 15.79 13.19 2.34
N LEU A 271 16.55 12.14 1.99
CA LEU A 271 17.17 12.01 0.68
C LEU A 271 16.11 11.94 -0.44
N THR A 272 15.12 11.07 -0.30
CA THR A 272 14.04 10.92 -1.28
C THR A 272 13.30 12.23 -1.50
N LEU A 273 12.86 12.91 -0.44
CA LEU A 273 12.12 14.17 -0.55
C LEU A 273 12.98 15.33 -1.07
N SER A 274 14.31 15.27 -0.87
CA SER A 274 15.24 16.24 -1.48
C SER A 274 15.34 16.08 -3.01
N ILE A 275 15.19 14.84 -3.51
CA ILE A 275 15.26 14.49 -4.93
C ILE A 275 13.88 14.67 -5.60
N PHE A 276 12.82 14.11 -5.01
CA PHE A 276 11.46 14.13 -5.53
C PHE A 276 10.41 14.18 -4.39
N PRO A 277 9.42 15.09 -4.45
CA PRO A 277 9.19 16.12 -5.48
C PRO A 277 10.08 17.36 -5.30
N GLY A 278 11.18 17.23 -4.54
CA GLY A 278 12.11 18.31 -4.18
C GLY A 278 12.79 19.02 -5.36
N PHE A 279 13.60 20.02 -4.98
CA PHE A 279 14.22 21.04 -5.84
C PHE A 279 14.93 20.50 -7.10
N LEU A 280 15.48 19.29 -7.05
CA LEU A 280 16.29 18.73 -8.14
C LEU A 280 15.45 18.40 -9.39
N TYR A 281 14.25 17.82 -9.23
CA TYR A 281 13.42 17.42 -10.37
C TYR A 281 13.02 18.61 -11.27
N GLU A 282 12.65 19.72 -10.66
CA GLU A 282 12.11 20.90 -11.36
C GLU A 282 13.19 21.86 -11.86
N ASN A 283 14.39 21.84 -11.26
CA ASN A 283 15.52 22.68 -11.68
C ASN A 283 16.45 22.01 -12.70
N THR A 284 16.09 20.86 -13.27
CA THR A 284 16.95 20.21 -14.26
C THR A 284 17.05 20.97 -15.60
N GLY A 285 16.24 22.00 -15.87
CA GLY A 285 16.38 22.88 -17.03
C GLY A 285 15.89 22.27 -18.35
N GLU A 286 16.22 22.90 -19.49
CA GLU A 286 15.86 22.38 -20.83
C GLU A 286 16.77 21.22 -21.24
N HIS A 287 16.18 20.05 -21.46
CA HIS A 287 16.88 18.85 -21.90
C HIS A 287 16.73 18.62 -23.40
N LYS A 288 17.72 17.96 -24.00
CA LYS A 288 17.68 17.55 -25.42
C LYS A 288 16.54 16.58 -25.77
N LEU A 289 15.91 15.98 -24.77
CA LEU A 289 14.77 15.06 -24.93
C LEU A 289 13.41 15.77 -24.95
N GLY A 290 13.37 17.10 -24.73
CA GLY A 290 12.12 17.88 -24.79
C GLY A 290 11.14 17.41 -23.72
N THR A 291 9.93 17.02 -24.12
CA THR A 291 8.90 16.54 -23.18
C THR A 291 9.13 15.09 -22.70
N TRP A 292 10.13 14.38 -23.26
CA TRP A 292 10.41 12.94 -23.03
C TRP A 292 11.30 12.68 -21.82
#